data_AF-A0A9D9ENL8-F1
#
_entry.id   AF-A0A9D9ENL8-F1
#
_cell.length_a   1.000
_cell.length_b   1.000
_cell.length_c   1.000
_cell.angle_alpha   90.00
_cell.angle_beta   90.00
_cell.angle_gamma   90.00
#
_symmetry.space_group_name_H-M   'P 1'
#
loop_
_entity.id
_entity.type
_entity.pdbx_description
1 polymer ?
#
loop_
_entity_poly.entity_id
_entity_poly.type
_entity_poly.pdbx_seq_one_letter_code
_entity_poly.pdbx_strand_id
1 'polypeptide(L)'
;MVFRFDFGTPFITDSVEETVPAVCGKDAERRLSAWGKLSVTDGFRLEIPLERDAVIYGFGQAMGGINKRGRRYVSWCSDDPSHTEEKVSLYGAHNFFLLHHPDSPQDDAGFFFDFPGRISFDAGFTVSGLLSVQCAKADISCYVITPENAENPLEEISVRFRRLIGRSYIPPRWAFGFMQSRWGYRTQEDIENVYEGYNKAGIPLDAVFLDIDYMKDFKDFTVDEEKFPDFPGLVKKMRADGVRLVPIIDAGVKIEDGYRVYEEGVRNGFFCKKADGTDYVAGVWPGRCHFPDFLNPQARRWFGLQYRTLTDAGAEGFWNDMNEPAMFYSDEGLQEAVDGVRNADLSALDIYGFFRLKDQVLGMANNGKDYRRFFHRCVQDGKEMQVNHGDVHNLYGFNMTRAAPEGLAEIDPSKRFLLFSRASCIGMHRYAGIWTGDNCSWWSHLRLELSMLPGLN
;
A
#
# COMPACT_ATOMS: atom_id res chain seq x y z
N MET A 1 -3.24 15.88 24.41
CA MET A 1 -2.50 16.81 23.55
C MET A 1 -1.83 16.05 22.39
N VAL A 2 -1.31 16.73 21.37
CA VAL A 2 -0.49 16.12 20.29
C VAL A 2 0.91 16.74 20.33
N PHE A 3 1.94 15.90 20.33
CA PHE A 3 3.34 16.31 20.29
C PHE A 3 4.02 15.68 19.08
N ARG A 4 4.84 16.44 18.35
CA ARG A 4 5.66 15.96 17.24
C ARG A 4 7.14 16.08 17.61
N PHE A 5 7.88 14.98 17.45
CA PHE A 5 9.31 14.89 17.70
C PHE A 5 10.02 14.49 16.40
N ASP A 6 10.88 15.37 15.89
CA ASP A 6 11.61 15.12 14.64
C ASP A 6 13.05 14.74 14.95
N PHE A 7 13.49 13.66 14.31
CA PHE A 7 14.87 13.18 14.34
C PHE A 7 15.44 13.21 12.92
N GLY A 8 16.70 13.63 12.79
CA GLY A 8 17.39 13.69 11.50
C GLY A 8 16.72 14.68 10.54
N THR A 9 16.53 14.25 9.29
CA THR A 9 15.80 14.97 8.25
C THR A 9 14.64 14.10 7.74
N PRO A 10 13.51 14.03 8.46
CA PRO A 10 12.39 13.18 8.08
C PRO A 10 11.88 13.51 6.67
N PHE A 11 11.54 12.47 5.91
CA PHE A 11 10.88 12.64 4.62
C PHE A 11 9.43 13.11 4.83
N ILE A 12 8.98 14.11 4.07
CA ILE A 12 7.61 14.63 4.08
C ILE A 12 6.73 13.66 3.31
N THR A 13 5.95 12.88 4.05
CA THR A 13 5.07 11.83 3.53
C THR A 13 3.71 12.35 3.08
N ASP A 14 3.31 13.55 3.52
CA ASP A 14 1.93 14.07 3.48
C ASP A 14 0.91 13.19 4.27
N SER A 15 1.35 12.42 5.26
CA SER A 15 0.45 11.61 6.09
C SER A 15 -0.45 12.46 7.01
N VAL A 16 0.01 13.65 7.40
CA VAL A 16 -0.64 14.55 8.37
C VAL A 16 -1.09 15.85 7.67
N GLU A 17 -2.34 16.30 7.90
CA GLU A 17 -2.86 17.57 7.35
C GLU A 17 -2.68 18.75 8.32
N GLU A 18 -2.75 18.50 9.63
CA GLU A 18 -2.61 19.58 10.62
C GLU A 18 -1.14 19.95 10.87
N THR A 19 -0.86 21.26 11.00
CA THR A 19 0.47 21.74 11.37
C THR A 19 0.71 21.56 12.86
N VAL A 20 1.58 20.62 13.23
CA VAL A 20 2.06 20.44 14.60
C VAL A 20 3.52 20.91 14.68
N PRO A 21 3.84 21.90 15.53
CA PRO A 21 5.22 22.34 15.73
C PRO A 21 6.12 21.17 16.17
N ALA A 22 7.23 20.99 15.45
CA ALA A 22 8.19 19.95 15.76
C ALA A 22 9.09 20.36 16.93
N VAL A 23 9.31 19.42 17.84
CA VAL A 23 10.40 19.47 18.81
C VAL A 23 11.58 18.71 18.21
N CYS A 24 12.77 19.31 18.22
CA CYS A 24 13.96 18.75 17.56
C CYS A 24 15.16 18.63 18.50
N GLY A 25 16.18 17.87 18.08
CA GLY A 25 17.48 17.78 18.75
C GLY A 25 17.40 17.21 20.17
N LYS A 26 18.22 17.75 21.09
CA LYS A 26 18.30 17.22 22.47
C LYS A 26 17.00 17.36 23.27
N ASP A 27 16.14 18.31 22.93
CA ASP A 27 14.83 18.40 23.58
C ASP A 27 13.90 17.26 23.11
N ALA A 28 13.93 16.92 21.82
CA ALA A 28 13.18 15.79 21.29
C ALA A 28 13.65 14.47 21.93
N GLU A 29 14.96 14.25 22.00
CA GLU A 29 15.54 13.08 22.65
C GLU A 29 15.09 12.99 24.12
N ARG A 30 15.22 14.08 24.89
CA ARG A 30 14.85 14.12 26.30
C ARG A 30 13.36 13.83 26.52
N ARG A 31 12.48 14.46 25.74
CA ARG A 31 11.03 14.36 25.92
C ARG A 31 10.48 13.02 25.45
N LEU A 32 10.98 12.47 24.34
CA LEU A 32 10.56 11.15 23.89
C LEU A 32 11.10 10.04 24.81
N SER A 33 12.27 10.24 25.44
CA SER A 33 12.82 9.30 26.44
C SER A 33 11.96 9.16 27.71
N ALA A 34 10.96 10.03 27.93
CA ALA A 34 10.00 9.85 29.01
C ALA A 34 9.12 8.61 28.81
N TRP A 35 8.96 8.14 27.57
CA TRP A 35 8.14 6.98 27.22
C TRP A 35 8.93 5.67 27.19
N GLY A 36 10.26 5.73 27.21
CA GLY A 36 11.09 4.55 27.07
C GLY A 36 12.55 4.86 26.78
N LYS A 37 13.35 3.82 26.61
CA LYS A 37 14.77 3.97 26.27
C LYS A 37 14.91 4.28 24.79
N LEU A 38 15.43 5.47 24.48
CA LEU A 38 15.66 5.96 23.12
C LEU A 38 17.13 5.81 22.73
N SER A 39 17.39 5.39 21.49
CA SER A 39 18.70 5.41 20.84
C SER A 39 18.56 5.92 19.40
N VAL A 40 19.36 6.91 19.04
CA VAL A 40 19.35 7.55 17.70
C VAL A 40 20.74 7.59 17.03
N THR A 41 21.73 6.90 17.61
CA THR A 41 23.12 6.91 17.13
C THR A 41 23.40 5.91 16.01
N ASP A 42 22.64 4.81 15.97
CA ASP A 42 22.74 3.73 14.98
C ASP A 42 21.33 3.34 14.55
N GLY A 43 20.78 4.15 13.64
CA GLY A 43 19.34 4.16 13.31
C GLY A 43 18.48 4.72 14.44
N PHE A 44 17.18 4.49 14.37
CA PHE A 44 16.22 4.86 15.41
C PHE A 44 15.76 3.62 16.16
N ARG A 45 15.80 3.68 17.50
CA ARG A 45 15.23 2.65 18.38
C ARG A 45 14.55 3.30 19.58
N LEU A 46 13.29 2.95 19.81
CA LEU A 46 12.55 3.28 21.03
C LEU A 46 12.08 1.97 21.70
N GLU A 47 12.44 1.78 22.97
CA GLU A 47 12.06 0.63 23.79
C GLU A 47 11.13 1.08 24.93
N ILE A 48 9.83 0.83 24.77
CA ILE A 48 8.75 1.22 25.70
C ILE A 48 8.46 0.04 26.64
N PRO A 49 8.58 0.20 27.97
CA PRO A 49 8.17 -0.83 28.92
C PRO A 49 6.67 -1.13 28.81
N LEU A 50 6.31 -2.43 28.85
CA LEU A 50 4.91 -2.87 28.87
C LEU A 50 4.56 -3.44 30.23
N GLU A 51 3.51 -2.89 30.85
CA GLU A 51 2.89 -3.48 32.03
C GLU A 51 2.28 -4.85 31.70
N ARG A 52 2.00 -5.65 32.73
CA ARG A 52 1.51 -7.03 32.54
C ARG A 52 0.22 -7.09 31.73
N ASP A 53 -0.71 -6.17 32.00
CA ASP A 53 -2.06 -6.19 31.42
C ASP A 53 -2.27 -5.09 30.36
N ALA A 54 -1.19 -4.39 29.98
CA ALA A 54 -1.21 -3.41 28.90
C ALA A 54 -1.66 -4.04 27.57
N VAL A 55 -2.48 -3.30 26.84
CA VAL A 55 -3.06 -3.67 25.54
C VAL A 55 -2.49 -2.77 24.45
N ILE A 56 -2.14 -3.36 23.31
CA ILE A 56 -1.66 -2.61 22.15
C ILE A 56 -2.71 -2.72 21.05
N TYR A 57 -3.31 -1.60 20.63
CA TYR A 57 -4.21 -1.52 19.47
C TYR A 57 -3.52 -0.86 18.28
N GLY A 58 -4.13 -0.91 17.09
CA GLY A 58 -3.66 -0.21 15.89
C GLY A 58 -3.05 -1.13 14.84
N PHE A 59 -2.00 -0.64 14.17
CA PHE A 59 -1.34 -1.25 13.00
C PHE A 59 -2.21 -1.46 11.74
N GLY A 60 -3.46 -0.99 11.72
CA GLY A 60 -4.31 -1.08 10.53
C GLY A 60 -4.49 -2.50 10.02
N GLN A 61 -4.22 -2.67 8.73
CA GLN A 61 -4.09 -3.97 8.07
C GLN A 61 -2.84 -4.71 8.56
N ALA A 62 -2.99 -5.51 9.61
CA ALA A 62 -1.92 -6.31 10.18
C ALA A 62 -2.43 -7.64 10.73
N MET A 63 -1.57 -8.67 10.68
CA MET A 63 -1.87 -10.01 11.19
C MET A 63 -2.21 -10.04 12.70
N GLY A 64 -2.85 -11.13 13.14
CA GLY A 64 -3.17 -11.36 14.54
C GLY A 64 -4.49 -10.74 15.00
N GLY A 65 -4.66 -10.60 16.31
CA GLY A 65 -5.91 -10.12 16.91
C GLY A 65 -6.00 -8.59 17.00
N ILE A 66 -7.05 -8.11 17.68
CA ILE A 66 -7.23 -6.69 18.00
C ILE A 66 -6.12 -6.21 18.96
N ASN A 67 -5.83 -6.98 20.03
CA ASN A 67 -4.65 -6.78 20.84
C ASN A 67 -3.42 -7.33 20.10
N LYS A 68 -2.45 -6.46 19.85
CA LYS A 68 -1.26 -6.70 19.03
C LYS A 68 -0.09 -7.26 19.83
N ARG A 69 -0.23 -7.41 21.14
CA ARG A 69 0.83 -7.94 22.01
C ARG A 69 1.21 -9.38 21.65
N GLY A 70 2.49 -9.72 21.84
CA GLY A 70 3.06 -11.05 21.63
C GLY A 70 3.49 -11.34 20.19
N ARG A 71 3.60 -10.33 19.32
CA ARG A 71 3.90 -10.49 17.90
C ARG A 71 4.91 -9.45 17.40
N ARG A 72 5.53 -9.76 16.26
CA ARG A 72 6.34 -8.80 15.49
C ARG A 72 5.53 -8.31 14.29
N TYR A 73 5.63 -7.02 14.04
CA TYR A 73 5.05 -6.35 12.87
C TYR A 73 6.15 -5.60 12.15
N VAL A 74 6.09 -5.60 10.84
CA VAL A 74 7.02 -4.87 9.99
C VAL A 74 6.19 -4.14 8.95
N SER A 75 6.25 -2.81 8.98
CA SER A 75 5.68 -2.00 7.92
C SER A 75 6.62 -1.98 6.74
N TRP A 76 6.28 -2.82 5.77
CA TRP A 76 6.94 -2.99 4.48
C TRP A 76 5.89 -3.55 3.54
N CYS A 77 5.28 -2.71 2.71
CA CYS A 77 4.18 -3.11 1.84
C CYS A 77 4.59 -4.33 0.99
N SER A 78 3.97 -5.48 1.23
CA SER A 78 4.42 -6.75 0.67
C SER A 78 3.27 -7.49 0.01
N ASP A 79 3.48 -7.89 -1.24
CA ASP A 79 2.64 -8.86 -1.92
C ASP A 79 3.03 -10.27 -1.45
N ASP A 80 2.21 -10.82 -0.55
CA ASP A 80 2.29 -12.18 -0.07
C ASP A 80 0.87 -12.78 -0.04
N PRO A 81 0.53 -13.70 -0.96
CA PRO A 81 -0.83 -14.23 -1.05
C PRO A 81 -1.14 -15.30 0.00
N SER A 82 -0.20 -15.60 0.91
CA SER A 82 -0.39 -16.58 1.98
C SER A 82 -0.37 -15.88 3.34
N HIS A 83 -1.54 -15.43 3.80
CA HIS A 83 -1.69 -14.72 5.09
C HIS A 83 -1.68 -15.66 6.30
N THR A 84 -0.55 -16.35 6.48
CA THR A 84 -0.32 -17.28 7.57
C THR A 84 0.11 -16.55 8.86
N GLU A 85 -0.10 -17.17 10.02
CA GLU A 85 0.09 -16.51 11.32
C GLU A 85 1.54 -16.12 11.63
N GLU A 86 2.53 -16.55 10.87
CA GLU A 86 3.93 -16.11 11.01
C GLU A 86 4.25 -14.81 10.27
N LYS A 87 3.38 -14.38 9.34
CA LYS A 87 3.63 -13.18 8.54
C LYS A 87 3.66 -11.94 9.43
N VAL A 88 4.67 -11.11 9.16
CA VAL A 88 4.93 -9.85 9.89
C VAL A 88 4.57 -8.61 9.07
N SER A 89 4.40 -8.78 7.77
CA SER A 89 4.07 -7.73 6.80
C SER A 89 2.92 -8.20 5.92
N LEU A 90 2.08 -7.25 5.50
CA LEU A 90 1.05 -7.39 4.48
C LEU A 90 1.19 -6.19 3.52
N TYR A 91 0.13 -5.85 2.81
CA TYR A 91 0.10 -4.78 1.82
C TYR A 91 0.18 -3.37 2.42
N GLY A 92 -0.26 -3.18 3.67
CA GLY A 92 -0.36 -1.87 4.33
C GLY A 92 0.76 -1.55 5.33
N ALA A 93 1.16 -0.28 5.39
CA ALA A 93 2.12 0.29 6.33
C ALA A 93 1.44 1.36 7.21
N HIS A 94 0.68 0.92 8.22
CA HIS A 94 -0.06 1.80 9.12
C HIS A 94 0.64 1.96 10.47
N ASN A 95 1.63 2.85 10.52
CA ASN A 95 2.57 3.02 11.65
C ASN A 95 1.96 3.72 12.89
N PHE A 96 0.70 3.45 13.21
CA PHE A 96 0.02 3.98 14.39
C PHE A 96 -0.37 2.86 15.35
N PHE A 97 -0.08 3.04 16.63
CA PHE A 97 -0.61 2.18 17.68
C PHE A 97 -1.10 2.99 18.88
N LEU A 98 -2.02 2.41 19.64
CA LEU A 98 -2.47 2.90 20.94
C LEU A 98 -1.96 1.95 22.02
N LEU A 99 -1.31 2.49 23.03
CA LEU A 99 -0.96 1.77 24.24
C LEU A 99 -2.00 2.10 25.32
N HIS A 100 -2.68 1.06 25.79
CA HIS A 100 -3.70 1.15 26.82
C HIS A 100 -3.25 0.47 28.10
N HIS A 101 -3.39 1.18 29.22
CA HIS A 101 -3.07 0.76 30.58
C HIS A 101 -4.36 0.63 31.39
N PRO A 102 -4.94 -0.58 31.53
CA PRO A 102 -6.23 -0.76 32.21
C PRO A 102 -6.28 -0.19 33.63
N ASP A 103 -5.17 -0.28 34.36
CA ASP A 103 -5.05 0.19 35.74
C ASP A 103 -4.60 1.66 35.85
N SER A 104 -4.23 2.30 34.74
CA SER A 104 -3.78 3.70 34.69
C SER A 104 -4.13 4.38 33.37
N PRO A 105 -5.43 4.55 33.05
CA PRO A 105 -5.86 5.05 31.74
C PRO A 105 -5.39 6.48 31.43
N GLN A 106 -4.96 7.25 32.45
CA GLN A 106 -4.33 8.56 32.27
C GLN A 106 -2.96 8.50 31.57
N ASP A 107 -2.30 7.33 31.61
CA ASP A 107 -0.99 7.09 31.00
C ASP A 107 -1.11 6.51 29.58
N ASP A 108 -2.34 6.31 29.09
CA ASP A 108 -2.61 5.90 27.71
C ASP A 108 -2.02 6.88 26.70
N ALA A 109 -1.49 6.34 25.61
CA ALA A 109 -0.94 7.17 24.54
C ALA A 109 -1.05 6.51 23.17
N GLY A 110 -1.29 7.34 22.16
CA GLY A 110 -1.16 6.98 20.75
C GLY A 110 0.21 7.38 20.22
N PHE A 111 0.82 6.50 19.45
CA PHE A 111 2.11 6.73 18.80
C PHE A 111 1.95 6.56 17.30
N PHE A 112 2.26 7.60 16.53
CA PHE A 112 2.37 7.52 15.07
C PHE A 112 3.80 7.79 14.64
N PHE A 113 4.38 6.84 13.92
CA PHE A 113 5.74 6.91 13.38
C PHE A 113 5.67 7.23 11.88
N ASP A 114 5.83 8.50 11.54
CA ASP A 114 5.80 8.97 10.17
C ASP A 114 7.15 8.68 9.50
N PHE A 115 7.22 7.49 8.90
CA PHE A 115 8.42 6.95 8.28
C PHE A 115 8.05 6.12 7.05
N PRO A 116 8.53 6.49 5.85
CA PRO A 116 8.09 5.88 4.60
C PRO A 116 8.87 4.61 4.21
N GLY A 117 9.95 4.30 4.91
CA GLY A 117 10.75 3.11 4.69
C GLY A 117 10.36 1.94 5.60
N ARG A 118 11.23 0.92 5.65
CA ARG A 118 11.04 -0.26 6.50
C ARG A 118 11.15 0.06 7.98
N ILE A 119 10.10 -0.17 8.76
CA ILE A 119 10.08 -0.02 10.24
C ILE A 119 9.52 -1.27 10.91
N SER A 120 10.09 -1.65 12.06
CA SER A 120 9.70 -2.86 12.81
C SER A 120 9.15 -2.52 14.17
N PHE A 121 8.15 -3.27 14.60
CA PHE A 121 7.53 -3.22 15.92
C PHE A 121 7.58 -4.61 16.54
N ASP A 122 8.37 -4.79 17.60
CA ASP A 122 8.34 -5.99 18.44
C ASP A 122 7.42 -5.72 19.63
N ALA A 123 6.16 -6.17 19.54
CA ALA A 123 5.12 -5.88 20.52
C ALA A 123 5.12 -6.89 21.67
N GLY A 124 6.27 -7.10 22.29
CA GLY A 124 6.43 -8.08 23.36
C GLY A 124 6.58 -9.52 22.88
N PHE A 125 7.08 -9.72 21.65
CA PHE A 125 7.40 -11.04 21.10
C PHE A 125 8.73 -11.55 21.65
N THR A 126 9.78 -10.73 21.58
CA THR A 126 11.11 -11.13 22.07
C THR A 126 11.21 -11.05 23.60
N VAL A 127 10.67 -9.98 24.19
CA VAL A 127 10.61 -9.77 25.64
C VAL A 127 9.20 -9.30 25.99
N SER A 128 8.42 -10.11 26.71
CA SER A 128 6.98 -9.88 26.94
C SER A 128 6.64 -8.56 27.64
N GLY A 129 7.59 -7.96 28.35
CA GLY A 129 7.45 -6.67 29.04
C GLY A 129 8.01 -5.48 28.25
N LEU A 130 8.23 -5.61 26.93
CA LEU A 130 8.85 -4.57 26.11
C LEU A 130 8.18 -4.44 24.75
N LEU A 131 7.87 -3.22 24.35
CA LEU A 131 7.55 -2.84 22.97
C LEU A 131 8.78 -2.14 22.36
N SER A 132 9.31 -2.67 21.27
CA SER A 132 10.46 -2.07 20.58
C SER A 132 10.07 -1.58 19.18
N VAL A 133 10.37 -0.32 18.88
CA VAL A 133 10.19 0.29 17.56
C VAL A 133 11.56 0.58 16.95
N GLN A 134 11.82 0.11 15.72
CA GLN A 134 13.15 0.21 15.11
C GLN A 134 13.10 0.48 13.60
N CYS A 135 13.91 1.42 13.12
CA CYS A 135 14.21 1.61 11.70
C CYS A 135 15.68 2.00 11.47
N ALA A 136 16.18 1.76 10.25
CA ALA A 136 17.60 1.85 9.93
C ALA A 136 18.16 3.29 9.93
N LYS A 137 17.30 4.29 9.68
CA LYS A 137 17.68 5.71 9.66
C LYS A 137 16.91 6.45 10.73
N ALA A 138 17.58 7.34 11.45
CA ALA A 138 16.94 8.24 12.40
C ALA A 138 16.40 9.51 11.72
N ASP A 139 15.79 9.34 10.54
CA ASP A 139 15.13 10.40 9.75
C ASP A 139 13.61 10.18 9.83
N ILE A 140 13.02 10.51 10.97
CA ILE A 140 11.67 10.09 11.35
C ILE A 140 10.97 11.15 12.20
N SER A 141 9.67 11.35 11.94
CA SER A 141 8.80 12.15 12.81
C SER A 141 7.96 11.21 13.68
N CYS A 142 8.03 11.40 15.00
CA CYS A 142 7.25 10.65 15.98
C CYS A 142 6.18 11.55 16.58
N TYR A 143 4.92 11.17 16.43
CA TYR A 143 3.79 11.82 17.03
C TYR A 143 3.34 11.05 18.27
N VAL A 144 3.24 11.74 19.41
CA VAL A 144 2.68 11.20 20.65
C VAL A 144 1.40 11.95 20.99
N ILE A 145 0.32 11.19 21.15
CA ILE A 145 -1.03 11.71 21.38
C ILE A 145 -1.49 11.23 22.74
N THR A 146 -1.68 12.16 23.67
CA THR A 146 -2.12 11.86 25.03
C THR A 146 -3.57 12.29 25.23
N PRO A 147 -4.33 11.63 26.12
CA PRO A 147 -5.63 12.13 26.55
C PRO A 147 -5.45 13.39 27.39
N GLU A 148 -6.49 14.22 27.46
CA GLU A 148 -6.61 15.29 28.46
C GLU A 148 -7.52 14.85 29.61
N ASN A 149 -8.44 13.90 29.37
CA ASN A 149 -9.30 13.29 30.37
C ASN A 149 -9.21 11.76 30.32
N ALA A 150 -9.10 11.13 31.48
CA ALA A 150 -9.02 9.67 31.62
C ALA A 150 -10.38 8.94 31.52
N GLU A 151 -11.50 9.63 31.33
CA GLU A 151 -12.83 8.99 31.20
C GLU A 151 -12.95 8.10 29.96
N ASN A 152 -12.46 8.55 28.79
CA ASN A 152 -12.51 7.80 27.52
C ASN A 152 -11.22 8.02 26.69
N PRO A 153 -10.04 7.63 27.20
CA PRO A 153 -8.76 7.99 26.60
C PRO A 153 -8.58 7.39 25.20
N LEU A 154 -9.02 6.15 24.98
CA LEU A 154 -8.95 5.47 23.68
C LEU A 154 -9.70 6.21 22.58
N GLU A 155 -10.93 6.64 22.86
CA GLU A 155 -11.74 7.43 21.92
C GLU A 155 -11.09 8.79 21.68
N GLU A 156 -10.66 9.48 22.74
CA GLU A 156 -10.05 10.81 22.64
C GLU A 156 -8.78 10.78 21.75
N ILE A 157 -7.89 9.82 21.99
CA ILE A 157 -6.67 9.65 21.21
C ILE A 157 -7.01 9.30 19.76
N SER A 158 -7.96 8.37 19.52
CA SER A 158 -8.37 7.96 18.17
C SER A 158 -8.98 9.13 17.39
N VAL A 159 -9.88 9.90 17.99
CA VAL A 159 -10.50 11.08 17.38
C VAL A 159 -9.45 12.15 17.07
N ARG A 160 -8.49 12.37 17.97
CA ARG A 160 -7.38 13.31 17.73
C ARG A 160 -6.50 12.86 16.58
N PHE A 161 -6.13 11.57 16.54
CA PHE A 161 -5.34 11.03 15.46
C PHE A 161 -6.06 11.17 14.12
N ARG A 162 -7.36 10.85 14.08
CA ARG A 162 -8.19 10.99 12.87
C ARG A 162 -8.35 12.43 12.40
N ARG A 163 -8.37 13.41 13.32
CA ARG A 163 -8.34 14.85 12.94
C ARG A 163 -6.98 15.24 12.36
N LEU A 164 -5.89 14.83 13.02
CA LEU A 164 -4.51 15.11 12.61
C LEU A 164 -4.23 14.66 11.16
N ILE A 165 -4.70 13.47 10.77
CA ILE A 165 -4.43 12.88 9.45
C ILE A 165 -5.43 13.27 8.36
N GLY A 166 -6.50 13.98 8.71
CA GLY A 166 -7.48 14.50 7.76
C GLY A 166 -8.71 13.64 7.54
N ARG A 167 -9.65 14.17 6.74
CA ARG A 167 -10.94 13.51 6.50
C ARG A 167 -10.76 12.28 5.60
N SER A 168 -11.28 11.14 6.04
CA SER A 168 -11.33 9.93 5.21
C SER A 168 -12.14 10.12 3.93
N TYR A 169 -11.73 9.36 2.92
CA TYR A 169 -12.44 9.11 1.67
C TYR A 169 -13.91 8.76 1.92
N ILE A 170 -14.78 9.30 1.07
CA ILE A 170 -16.22 9.03 1.11
C ILE A 170 -16.63 8.45 -0.25
N PRO A 171 -17.01 7.16 -0.32
CA PRO A 171 -17.41 6.54 -1.58
C PRO A 171 -18.78 7.05 -2.06
N PRO A 172 -19.13 6.82 -3.34
CA PRO A 172 -20.49 7.01 -3.83
C PRO A 172 -21.45 6.02 -3.16
N ARG A 173 -22.73 6.38 -3.03
CA ARG A 173 -23.72 5.59 -2.27
C ARG A 173 -23.87 4.15 -2.78
N TRP A 174 -23.79 3.93 -4.09
CA TRP A 174 -23.92 2.60 -4.69
C TRP A 174 -22.80 1.65 -4.25
N ALA A 175 -21.66 2.18 -3.78
CA ALA A 175 -20.56 1.36 -3.29
C ALA A 175 -20.85 0.64 -1.96
N PHE A 176 -21.99 0.92 -1.32
CA PHE A 176 -22.49 0.14 -0.18
C PHE A 176 -23.32 -1.08 -0.60
N GLY A 177 -23.57 -1.24 -1.90
CA GLY A 177 -24.24 -2.41 -2.46
C GLY A 177 -23.34 -3.63 -2.55
N PHE A 178 -23.93 -4.75 -2.95
CA PHE A 178 -23.17 -6.00 -3.15
C PHE A 178 -22.40 -5.94 -4.48
N MET A 179 -21.17 -6.46 -4.47
CA MET A 179 -20.30 -6.45 -5.64
C MET A 179 -19.68 -7.83 -5.88
N GLN A 180 -19.51 -8.20 -7.15
CA GLN A 180 -18.94 -9.49 -7.56
C GLN A 180 -17.64 -9.27 -8.35
N SER A 181 -16.60 -10.03 -8.03
CA SER A 181 -15.33 -10.07 -8.80
C SER A 181 -14.88 -11.50 -9.04
N ARG A 182 -14.06 -11.71 -10.07
CA ARG A 182 -13.29 -12.93 -10.26
C ARG A 182 -12.14 -12.67 -11.23
N TRP A 183 -10.94 -13.07 -10.86
CA TRP A 183 -9.86 -13.25 -11.83
C TRP A 183 -10.25 -14.36 -12.82
N GLY A 184 -10.40 -13.99 -14.10
CA GLY A 184 -10.79 -14.90 -15.18
C GLY A 184 -12.12 -14.58 -15.86
N TYR A 185 -12.78 -13.45 -15.57
CA TYR A 185 -13.82 -12.93 -16.48
C TYR A 185 -13.15 -12.28 -17.68
N ARG A 186 -13.22 -12.95 -18.85
CA ARG A 186 -12.38 -12.63 -20.00
C ARG A 186 -13.12 -11.88 -21.09
N THR A 187 -14.42 -12.10 -21.23
CA THR A 187 -15.20 -11.54 -22.34
C THR A 187 -16.39 -10.74 -21.84
N GLN A 188 -16.97 -9.93 -22.74
CA GLN A 188 -18.27 -9.31 -22.50
C GLN A 188 -19.35 -10.33 -22.09
N GLU A 189 -19.37 -11.50 -22.74
CA GLU A 189 -20.33 -12.57 -22.44
C GLU A 189 -20.17 -13.09 -21.00
N ASP A 190 -18.95 -13.21 -20.47
CA ASP A 190 -18.73 -13.62 -19.08
C ASP A 190 -19.38 -12.63 -18.09
N ILE A 191 -19.24 -11.33 -18.35
CA ILE A 191 -19.83 -10.27 -17.51
C ILE A 191 -21.36 -10.28 -17.60
N GLU A 192 -21.91 -10.45 -18.80
CA GLU A 192 -23.35 -10.56 -19.01
C GLU A 192 -23.92 -11.81 -18.31
N ASN A 193 -23.23 -12.95 -18.39
CA ASN A 193 -23.62 -14.19 -17.71
C ASN A 193 -23.64 -14.03 -16.18
N VAL A 194 -22.67 -13.31 -15.59
CA VAL A 194 -22.67 -12.98 -14.16
C VAL A 194 -23.92 -12.16 -13.82
N TYR A 195 -24.15 -11.06 -14.54
CA TYR A 195 -25.30 -10.19 -14.32
C TYR A 195 -26.62 -10.95 -14.42
N GLU A 196 -26.82 -11.72 -15.51
CA GLU A 196 -28.02 -12.50 -15.74
C GLU A 196 -28.23 -13.58 -14.67
N GLY A 197 -27.14 -14.19 -14.18
CA GLY A 197 -27.18 -15.16 -13.08
C GLY A 197 -27.74 -14.56 -11.79
N TYR A 198 -27.23 -13.39 -11.37
CA TYR A 198 -27.73 -12.67 -10.20
C TYR A 198 -29.19 -12.24 -10.37
N ASN A 199 -29.53 -11.67 -11.54
CA ASN A 199 -30.88 -11.22 -11.85
C ASN A 199 -31.89 -12.38 -11.82
N LYS A 200 -31.57 -13.50 -12.48
CA LYS A 200 -32.41 -14.72 -12.50
C LYS A 200 -32.60 -15.31 -11.10
N ALA A 201 -31.60 -15.22 -10.23
CA ALA A 201 -31.66 -15.69 -8.86
C ALA A 201 -32.36 -14.71 -7.90
N GLY A 202 -32.66 -13.48 -8.34
CA GLY A 202 -33.21 -12.43 -7.48
C GLY A 202 -32.24 -11.94 -6.40
N ILE A 203 -30.92 -12.02 -6.66
CA ILE A 203 -29.87 -11.58 -5.73
C ILE A 203 -29.43 -10.16 -6.11
N PRO A 204 -29.42 -9.18 -5.18
CA PRO A 204 -28.97 -7.81 -5.46
C PRO A 204 -27.52 -7.75 -5.94
N LEU A 205 -27.25 -6.84 -6.88
CA LEU A 205 -25.92 -6.58 -7.43
C LEU A 205 -25.83 -5.10 -7.83
N ASP A 206 -24.81 -4.39 -7.33
CA ASP A 206 -24.55 -2.99 -7.66
C ASP A 206 -23.28 -2.81 -8.51
N ALA A 207 -22.35 -3.78 -8.48
CA ALA A 207 -21.15 -3.73 -9.30
C ALA A 207 -20.57 -5.10 -9.67
N VAL A 208 -19.96 -5.17 -10.85
CA VAL A 208 -19.10 -6.27 -11.29
C VAL A 208 -17.69 -5.72 -11.54
N PHE A 209 -16.69 -6.35 -10.95
CA PHE A 209 -15.30 -5.99 -11.15
C PHE A 209 -14.75 -6.63 -12.43
N LEU A 210 -13.91 -5.87 -13.13
CA LEU A 210 -13.15 -6.36 -14.26
C LEU A 210 -11.70 -6.51 -13.83
N ASP A 211 -11.27 -7.76 -13.67
CA ASP A 211 -9.87 -8.12 -13.44
C ASP A 211 -9.05 -7.94 -14.73
N ILE A 212 -7.74 -8.13 -14.68
CA ILE A 212 -6.75 -7.79 -15.72
C ILE A 212 -7.07 -8.30 -17.14
N ASP A 213 -7.92 -9.32 -17.27
CA ASP A 213 -8.30 -9.95 -18.55
C ASP A 213 -9.05 -9.01 -19.52
N TYR A 214 -9.66 -7.92 -19.02
CA TYR A 214 -10.35 -6.92 -19.86
C TYR A 214 -9.39 -6.07 -20.69
N MET A 215 -8.15 -5.93 -20.22
CA MET A 215 -7.12 -5.12 -20.87
C MET A 215 -6.60 -5.81 -22.13
N LYS A 216 -6.13 -5.03 -23.10
CA LYS A 216 -5.38 -5.58 -24.24
C LYS A 216 -3.99 -5.97 -23.76
N ASP A 217 -3.67 -7.26 -23.75
CA ASP A 217 -2.36 -7.79 -23.38
C ASP A 217 -1.81 -7.25 -22.04
N PHE A 218 -2.71 -7.05 -21.07
CA PHE A 218 -2.44 -6.50 -19.74
C PHE A 218 -1.89 -5.06 -19.74
N LYS A 219 -2.24 -4.26 -20.75
CA LYS A 219 -1.89 -2.83 -20.82
C LYS A 219 -2.91 -1.98 -20.07
N ASP A 220 -2.44 -1.25 -19.06
CA ASP A 220 -3.25 -0.25 -18.37
C ASP A 220 -3.92 0.74 -19.34
N PHE A 221 -5.12 1.18 -19.00
CA PHE A 221 -5.90 2.15 -19.78
C PHE A 221 -6.16 1.69 -21.22
N THR A 222 -6.34 0.38 -21.42
CA THR A 222 -6.81 -0.23 -22.66
C THR A 222 -7.97 -1.17 -22.39
N VAL A 223 -8.76 -1.45 -23.42
CA VAL A 223 -9.78 -2.50 -23.40
C VAL A 223 -9.53 -3.38 -24.62
N ASP A 224 -9.59 -4.70 -24.46
CA ASP A 224 -9.41 -5.64 -25.58
C ASP A 224 -10.66 -5.65 -26.46
N GLU A 225 -10.63 -4.93 -27.58
CA GLU A 225 -11.76 -4.77 -28.49
C GLU A 225 -12.25 -6.09 -29.12
N GLU A 226 -11.43 -7.14 -29.14
CA GLU A 226 -11.88 -8.46 -29.60
C GLU A 226 -12.79 -9.14 -28.55
N LYS A 227 -12.50 -8.91 -27.26
CA LYS A 227 -13.24 -9.50 -26.14
C LYS A 227 -14.39 -8.62 -25.66
N PHE A 228 -14.28 -7.31 -25.85
CA PHE A 228 -15.24 -6.27 -25.47
C PHE A 228 -15.47 -5.29 -26.64
N PRO A 229 -16.15 -5.74 -27.73
CA PRO A 229 -16.27 -4.98 -28.97
C PRO A 229 -17.10 -3.70 -28.84
N ASP A 230 -18.01 -3.61 -27.85
CA ASP A 230 -18.74 -2.39 -27.51
C ASP A 230 -18.73 -2.16 -26.00
N PHE A 231 -17.53 -1.93 -25.45
CA PHE A 231 -17.35 -1.68 -24.02
C PHE A 231 -18.22 -0.51 -23.49
N PRO A 232 -18.31 0.67 -24.14
CA PRO A 232 -19.22 1.73 -23.70
C PRO A 232 -20.70 1.31 -23.72
N GLY A 233 -21.11 0.53 -24.73
CA GLY A 233 -22.45 -0.05 -24.79
C GLY A 233 -22.74 -1.01 -23.64
N LEU A 234 -21.78 -1.88 -23.29
CA LEU A 234 -21.88 -2.78 -22.14
C LEU A 234 -22.01 -1.99 -20.82
N VAL A 235 -21.14 -1.00 -20.59
CA VAL A 235 -21.21 -0.14 -19.40
C VAL A 235 -22.56 0.56 -19.30
N LYS A 236 -23.06 1.11 -20.42
CA LYS A 236 -24.37 1.77 -20.48
C LYS A 236 -25.53 0.80 -20.20
N LYS A 237 -25.48 -0.41 -20.76
CA LYS A 237 -26.48 -1.47 -20.56
C LYS A 237 -26.57 -1.85 -19.08
N MET A 238 -25.44 -2.18 -18.45
CA MET A 238 -25.38 -2.54 -17.03
C MET A 238 -25.86 -1.41 -16.13
N ARG A 239 -25.45 -0.17 -16.45
CA ARG A 239 -25.84 1.01 -15.67
C ARG A 239 -27.35 1.31 -15.74
N ALA A 240 -28.03 0.96 -16.83
CA ALA A 240 -29.48 1.13 -16.95
C ALA A 240 -30.25 0.35 -15.86
N ASP A 241 -29.68 -0.77 -15.40
CA ASP A 241 -30.22 -1.61 -14.33
C ASP A 241 -29.54 -1.35 -12.97
N GLY A 242 -28.74 -0.28 -12.86
CA GLY A 242 -28.08 0.13 -11.63
C GLY A 242 -26.72 -0.53 -11.35
N VAL A 243 -26.22 -1.39 -12.24
CA VAL A 243 -24.95 -2.11 -12.08
C VAL A 243 -23.79 -1.33 -12.69
N ARG A 244 -22.68 -1.16 -11.96
CA ARG A 244 -21.43 -0.57 -12.51
C ARG A 244 -20.40 -1.63 -12.84
N LEU A 245 -19.57 -1.34 -13.83
CA LEU A 245 -18.32 -2.06 -14.05
C LEU A 245 -17.18 -1.33 -13.36
N VAL A 246 -16.34 -2.06 -12.63
CA VAL A 246 -15.23 -1.53 -11.81
C VAL A 246 -13.91 -2.14 -12.29
N PRO A 247 -13.17 -1.48 -13.19
CA PRO A 247 -11.95 -2.04 -13.77
C PRO A 247 -10.73 -1.93 -12.85
N ILE A 248 -9.84 -2.94 -12.92
CA ILE A 248 -8.48 -2.90 -12.35
C ILE A 248 -7.57 -1.96 -13.11
N ILE A 249 -6.66 -1.33 -12.38
CA ILE A 249 -5.48 -0.63 -12.91
C ILE A 249 -4.27 -1.10 -12.12
N ASP A 250 -3.23 -1.56 -12.81
CA ASP A 250 -2.00 -2.04 -12.21
C ASP A 250 -0.97 -0.91 -12.06
N ALA A 251 0.06 -1.15 -11.26
CA ALA A 251 1.19 -0.23 -11.13
C ALA A 251 2.16 -0.27 -12.33
N GLY A 252 2.23 -1.39 -13.06
CA GLY A 252 3.25 -1.67 -14.06
C GLY A 252 2.79 -1.36 -15.48
N VAL A 253 3.37 -0.32 -16.09
CA VAL A 253 3.07 0.05 -17.48
C VAL A 253 3.92 -0.81 -18.42
N LYS A 254 3.26 -1.64 -19.25
CA LYS A 254 3.91 -2.51 -20.24
C LYS A 254 4.92 -1.77 -21.12
N ILE A 255 6.08 -2.39 -21.36
CA ILE A 255 7.05 -1.93 -22.37
C ILE A 255 6.62 -2.46 -23.73
N GLU A 256 6.09 -1.59 -24.58
CA GLU A 256 5.64 -1.95 -25.92
C GLU A 256 5.64 -0.72 -26.85
N ASP A 257 6.37 -0.81 -27.97
CA ASP A 257 6.40 0.25 -28.97
C ASP A 257 5.01 0.52 -29.53
N GLY A 258 4.63 1.81 -29.63
CA GLY A 258 3.31 2.22 -30.10
C GLY A 258 2.20 2.18 -29.05
N TYR A 259 2.45 1.64 -27.85
CA TYR A 259 1.53 1.79 -26.72
C TYR A 259 1.63 3.21 -26.13
N ARG A 260 0.56 3.99 -26.30
CA ARG A 260 0.53 5.42 -25.95
C ARG A 260 1.05 5.75 -24.54
N VAL A 261 0.63 5.03 -23.51
CA VAL A 261 1.01 5.31 -22.11
C VAL A 261 2.51 5.04 -21.90
N TYR A 262 3.04 3.98 -22.50
CA TYR A 262 4.48 3.72 -22.49
C TYR A 262 5.26 4.84 -23.19
N GLU A 263 4.88 5.19 -24.41
CA GLU A 263 5.54 6.24 -25.22
C GLU A 263 5.53 7.61 -24.53
N GLU A 264 4.39 7.98 -23.92
CA GLU A 264 4.27 9.21 -23.13
C GLU A 264 5.18 9.17 -21.89
N GLY A 265 5.21 8.03 -21.18
CA GLY A 265 6.04 7.84 -20.00
C GLY A 265 7.53 7.95 -20.30
N VAL A 266 8.01 7.31 -21.36
CA VAL A 266 9.41 7.40 -21.82
C VAL A 266 9.75 8.83 -22.24
N ARG A 267 8.93 9.42 -23.11
CA ARG A 267 9.18 10.76 -23.69
C ARG A 267 9.30 11.85 -22.63
N ASN A 268 8.51 11.77 -21.57
CA ASN A 268 8.50 12.76 -20.50
C ASN A 268 9.32 12.33 -19.26
N GLY A 269 9.92 11.15 -19.30
CA GLY A 269 10.70 10.57 -18.21
C GLY A 269 9.87 10.26 -16.96
N PHE A 270 8.59 9.91 -17.10
CA PHE A 270 7.68 9.69 -15.96
C PHE A 270 7.86 8.35 -15.26
N PHE A 271 8.79 7.51 -15.71
CA PHE A 271 9.11 6.25 -15.04
C PHE A 271 10.23 6.41 -14.00
N CYS A 272 10.22 5.51 -13.02
CA CYS A 272 11.30 5.33 -12.06
C CYS A 272 12.58 4.92 -12.78
N LYS A 273 13.72 5.47 -12.32
CA LYS A 273 15.01 5.30 -13.01
C LYS A 273 16.00 4.51 -12.17
N LYS A 274 16.91 3.81 -12.84
CA LYS A 274 18.14 3.26 -12.24
C LYS A 274 19.11 4.39 -11.88
N ALA A 275 20.17 4.04 -11.16
CA ALA A 275 21.23 4.98 -10.79
C ALA A 275 21.94 5.60 -12.00
N ASP A 276 21.96 4.92 -13.15
CA ASP A 276 22.55 5.41 -14.40
C ASP A 276 21.59 6.30 -15.24
N GLY A 277 20.35 6.50 -14.78
CA GLY A 277 19.33 7.32 -15.44
C GLY A 277 18.45 6.57 -16.46
N THR A 278 18.72 5.29 -16.73
CA THR A 278 17.84 4.45 -17.57
C THR A 278 16.56 4.09 -16.83
N ASP A 279 15.47 3.85 -17.55
CA ASP A 279 14.20 3.46 -16.94
C ASP A 279 14.32 2.05 -16.33
N TYR A 280 13.83 1.90 -15.09
CA TYR A 280 13.90 0.62 -14.40
C TYR A 280 12.88 -0.37 -14.97
N VAL A 281 13.31 -1.63 -15.15
CA VAL A 281 12.48 -2.69 -15.73
C VAL A 281 12.15 -3.72 -14.66
N ALA A 282 10.87 -4.05 -14.55
CA ALA A 282 10.38 -5.15 -13.72
C ALA A 282 9.44 -6.06 -14.53
N GLY A 283 9.27 -7.29 -14.07
CA GLY A 283 8.29 -8.23 -14.59
C GLY A 283 7.01 -8.24 -13.75
N VAL A 284 5.86 -8.04 -14.39
CA VAL A 284 4.51 -8.25 -13.80
C VAL A 284 3.62 -8.96 -14.86
N TRP A 285 2.29 -8.81 -14.82
CA TRP A 285 1.34 -9.43 -15.74
C TRP A 285 1.66 -9.23 -17.23
N PRO A 286 1.96 -8.01 -17.72
CA PRO A 286 2.29 -7.80 -19.13
C PRO A 286 3.68 -8.32 -19.54
N GLY A 287 4.43 -8.96 -18.63
CA GLY A 287 5.86 -9.22 -18.78
C GLY A 287 6.66 -8.00 -18.34
N ARG A 288 7.59 -7.53 -19.18
CA ARG A 288 8.45 -6.38 -18.88
C ARG A 288 7.62 -5.08 -18.83
N CYS A 289 7.74 -4.34 -17.73
CA CYS A 289 7.07 -3.08 -17.48
C CYS A 289 8.02 -2.03 -16.88
N HIS A 290 7.59 -0.77 -16.92
CA HIS A 290 8.14 0.32 -16.13
C HIS A 290 7.16 0.74 -15.04
N PHE A 291 7.69 1.24 -13.93
CA PHE A 291 6.90 1.79 -12.83
C PHE A 291 6.81 3.32 -12.95
N PRO A 292 5.61 3.91 -13.02
CA PRO A 292 5.45 5.35 -12.93
C PRO A 292 6.06 5.91 -11.63
N ASP A 293 6.72 7.05 -11.74
CA ASP A 293 7.33 7.73 -10.60
C ASP A 293 6.27 8.51 -9.83
N PHE A 294 5.51 7.83 -8.97
CA PHE A 294 4.44 8.47 -8.22
C PHE A 294 4.90 9.50 -7.18
N LEU A 295 6.20 9.63 -6.88
CA LEU A 295 6.65 10.76 -6.04
C LEU A 295 6.93 12.02 -6.86
N ASN A 296 7.03 11.90 -8.19
CA ASN A 296 7.08 13.01 -9.12
C ASN A 296 5.66 13.57 -9.36
N PRO A 297 5.37 14.83 -8.98
CA PRO A 297 4.04 15.42 -9.14
C PRO A 297 3.53 15.44 -10.59
N GLN A 298 4.43 15.61 -11.57
CA GLN A 298 4.05 15.62 -12.98
C GLN A 298 3.65 14.23 -13.47
N ALA A 299 4.39 13.19 -13.06
CA ALA A 299 4.07 11.81 -13.37
C ALA A 299 2.76 11.36 -12.68
N ARG A 300 2.53 11.76 -11.42
CA ARG A 300 1.24 11.54 -10.74
C ARG A 300 0.09 12.13 -11.53
N ARG A 301 0.17 13.43 -11.87
CA ARG A 301 -0.88 14.09 -12.64
C ARG A 301 -1.10 13.40 -13.99
N TRP A 302 -0.02 13.07 -14.70
CA TRP A 302 -0.09 12.37 -15.97
C TRP A 302 -0.81 11.02 -15.84
N PHE A 303 -0.44 10.18 -14.87
CA PHE A 303 -1.05 8.87 -14.66
C PHE A 303 -2.53 9.00 -14.25
N GLY A 304 -2.83 9.92 -13.32
CA GLY A 304 -4.20 10.20 -12.89
C GLY A 304 -5.14 10.62 -14.03
N LEU A 305 -4.63 11.36 -15.02
CA LEU A 305 -5.41 11.76 -16.19
C LEU A 305 -5.70 10.60 -17.14
N GLN A 306 -4.96 9.49 -17.08
CA GLN A 306 -5.19 8.33 -17.95
C GLN A 306 -6.50 7.59 -17.61
N TYR A 307 -7.03 7.73 -16.38
CA TYR A 307 -8.34 7.21 -16.00
C TYR A 307 -9.47 7.73 -16.90
N ARG A 308 -9.24 8.86 -17.60
CA ARG A 308 -10.14 9.42 -18.61
C ARG A 308 -10.58 8.39 -19.63
N THR A 309 -9.69 7.49 -20.07
CA THR A 309 -10.03 6.46 -21.06
C THR A 309 -11.21 5.59 -20.62
N LEU A 310 -11.28 5.23 -19.34
CA LEU A 310 -12.34 4.39 -18.80
C LEU A 310 -13.55 5.20 -18.33
N THR A 311 -13.35 6.42 -17.81
CA THR A 311 -14.47 7.29 -17.45
C THR A 311 -15.25 7.79 -18.67
N ASP A 312 -14.58 8.02 -19.80
CA ASP A 312 -15.22 8.40 -21.07
C ASP A 312 -16.12 7.27 -21.60
N ALA A 313 -15.78 6.00 -21.29
CA ALA A 313 -16.63 4.83 -21.53
C ALA A 313 -17.76 4.66 -20.47
N GLY A 314 -17.77 5.47 -19.41
CA GLY A 314 -18.81 5.50 -18.39
C GLY A 314 -18.49 4.81 -17.06
N ALA A 315 -17.25 4.33 -16.86
CA ALA A 315 -16.85 3.72 -15.59
C ALA A 315 -16.96 4.74 -14.43
N GLU A 316 -17.44 4.28 -13.27
CA GLU A 316 -17.64 5.12 -12.07
C GLU A 316 -16.83 4.63 -10.85
N GLY A 317 -16.01 3.60 -11.04
CA GLY A 317 -15.21 3.01 -9.98
C GLY A 317 -13.96 2.32 -10.51
N PHE A 318 -12.93 2.24 -9.67
CA PHE A 318 -11.64 1.61 -9.97
C PHE A 318 -11.08 0.92 -8.72
N TRP A 319 -10.19 -0.04 -8.92
CA TRP A 319 -9.33 -0.60 -7.87
C TRP A 319 -7.89 -0.65 -8.37
N ASN A 320 -6.96 -0.20 -7.53
CA ASN A 320 -5.53 -0.12 -7.85
C ASN A 320 -4.82 -1.32 -7.24
N ASP A 321 -4.13 -2.09 -8.07
CA ASP A 321 -3.49 -3.33 -7.67
C ASP A 321 -2.00 -3.37 -8.02
N MET A 322 -1.30 -4.38 -7.49
CA MET A 322 0.13 -4.62 -7.72
C MET A 322 1.04 -3.47 -7.29
N ASN A 323 0.58 -2.63 -6.35
CA ASN A 323 1.12 -1.30 -6.10
C ASN A 323 1.92 -1.15 -4.80
N GLU A 324 2.50 -2.24 -4.30
CA GLU A 324 3.56 -2.19 -3.29
C GLU A 324 4.82 -1.41 -3.75
N PRO A 325 5.35 -1.53 -4.99
CA PRO A 325 4.91 -2.30 -6.16
C PRO A 325 5.37 -3.76 -6.18
N ALA A 326 4.48 -4.68 -6.55
CA ALA A 326 4.82 -6.08 -6.75
C ALA A 326 5.77 -6.26 -7.95
N MET A 327 6.73 -7.17 -7.81
CA MET A 327 7.67 -7.54 -8.87
C MET A 327 7.82 -9.06 -8.91
N PHE A 328 7.54 -9.68 -10.05
CA PHE A 328 7.82 -11.10 -10.25
C PHE A 328 9.32 -11.35 -10.44
N TYR A 329 10.01 -10.40 -11.06
CA TYR A 329 11.46 -10.36 -11.22
C TYR A 329 11.92 -8.95 -11.65
N SER A 330 13.22 -8.69 -11.59
CA SER A 330 13.90 -7.62 -12.33
C SER A 330 14.79 -8.22 -13.42
N ASP A 331 15.21 -7.43 -14.42
CA ASP A 331 16.16 -7.90 -15.45
C ASP A 331 17.46 -8.42 -14.77
N GLU A 332 17.94 -7.72 -13.73
CA GLU A 332 19.11 -8.14 -12.95
C GLU A 332 18.88 -9.42 -12.15
N GLY A 333 17.75 -9.55 -11.44
CA GLY A 333 17.42 -10.74 -10.65
C GLY A 333 17.23 -11.98 -11.53
N LEU A 334 16.59 -11.81 -12.69
CA LEU A 334 16.43 -12.87 -13.68
C LEU A 334 17.77 -13.29 -14.28
N GLN A 335 18.63 -12.33 -14.63
CA GLN A 335 19.97 -12.61 -15.14
C GLN A 335 20.82 -13.34 -14.10
N GLU A 336 20.80 -12.89 -12.84
CA GLU A 336 21.46 -13.58 -11.73
C GLU A 336 20.99 -15.04 -11.65
N ALA A 337 19.67 -15.31 -11.62
CA ALA A 337 19.13 -16.67 -11.56
C ALA A 337 19.57 -17.55 -12.75
N VAL A 338 19.52 -17.02 -13.98
CA VAL A 338 19.95 -17.73 -15.19
C VAL A 338 21.44 -18.08 -15.12
N ASP A 339 22.28 -17.14 -14.71
CA ASP A 339 23.72 -17.37 -14.59
C ASP A 339 24.04 -18.37 -13.46
N GLY A 340 23.29 -18.32 -12.36
CA GLY A 340 23.39 -19.31 -11.29
C GLY A 340 23.13 -20.74 -11.79
N VAL A 341 22.10 -20.94 -12.61
CA VAL A 341 21.79 -22.25 -13.20
C VAL A 341 22.84 -22.67 -14.22
N ARG A 342 23.26 -21.77 -15.12
CA ARG A 342 24.25 -22.07 -16.16
C ARG A 342 25.62 -22.45 -15.60
N ASN A 343 26.02 -21.80 -14.51
CA ASN A 343 27.32 -22.02 -13.89
C ASN A 343 27.30 -23.13 -12.82
N ALA A 344 26.16 -23.79 -12.59
CA ALA A 344 26.06 -24.88 -11.63
C ALA A 344 26.76 -26.15 -12.14
N ASP A 345 27.81 -26.59 -11.45
CA ASP A 345 28.42 -27.90 -11.67
C ASP A 345 27.64 -28.98 -10.92
N LEU A 346 26.81 -29.72 -11.65
CA LEU A 346 25.99 -30.81 -11.09
C LEU A 346 26.83 -31.93 -10.45
N SER A 347 28.08 -32.11 -10.89
CA SER A 347 28.96 -33.15 -10.33
C SER A 347 29.58 -32.74 -8.99
N ALA A 348 29.61 -31.44 -8.69
CA ALA A 348 30.12 -30.85 -7.45
C ALA A 348 29.02 -30.21 -6.58
N LEU A 349 27.75 -30.38 -6.94
CA LEU A 349 26.62 -29.76 -6.24
C LEU A 349 26.35 -30.47 -4.91
N ASP A 350 26.84 -29.89 -3.83
CA ASP A 350 26.48 -30.31 -2.48
C ASP A 350 25.09 -29.80 -2.08
N ILE A 351 24.62 -30.23 -0.90
CA ILE A 351 23.28 -29.86 -0.40
C ILE A 351 23.12 -28.34 -0.23
N TYR A 352 24.19 -27.63 0.15
CA TYR A 352 24.16 -26.17 0.30
C TYR A 352 24.16 -25.45 -1.05
N GLY A 353 24.86 -25.99 -2.05
CA GLY A 353 24.81 -25.53 -3.43
C GLY A 353 23.43 -25.70 -4.04
N PHE A 354 22.78 -26.85 -3.81
CA PHE A 354 21.39 -27.06 -4.18
C PHE A 354 20.46 -26.01 -3.55
N PHE A 355 20.58 -25.78 -2.24
CA PHE A 355 19.75 -24.78 -1.56
C PHE A 355 19.99 -23.36 -2.10
N ARG A 356 21.25 -22.95 -2.30
CA ARG A 356 21.56 -21.65 -2.91
C ARG A 356 20.92 -21.49 -4.29
N LEU A 357 21.06 -22.50 -5.15
CA LEU A 357 20.49 -22.46 -6.50
C LEU A 357 18.96 -22.37 -6.46
N LYS A 358 18.33 -23.22 -5.65
CA LYS A 358 16.87 -23.23 -5.45
C LYS A 358 16.38 -21.89 -4.90
N ASP A 359 17.01 -21.36 -3.86
CA ASP A 359 16.61 -20.09 -3.23
C ASP A 359 16.85 -18.89 -4.15
N GLN A 360 17.87 -18.92 -5.01
CA GLN A 360 18.11 -17.90 -6.02
C GLN A 360 17.03 -17.87 -7.09
N VAL A 361 16.55 -19.03 -7.54
CA VAL A 361 15.45 -19.12 -8.52
C VAL A 361 14.10 -18.77 -7.88
N LEU A 362 13.81 -19.29 -6.69
CA LEU A 362 12.53 -19.06 -6.02
C LEU A 362 12.43 -17.68 -5.35
N GLY A 363 13.55 -17.02 -5.09
CA GLY A 363 13.63 -15.73 -4.39
C GLY A 363 13.70 -14.50 -5.30
N MET A 364 13.31 -14.61 -6.57
CA MET A 364 13.29 -13.46 -7.49
C MET A 364 12.13 -12.51 -7.23
N ALA A 365 10.95 -13.05 -6.88
CA ALA A 365 9.77 -12.24 -6.66
C ALA A 365 9.91 -11.38 -5.39
N ASN A 366 9.52 -10.10 -5.50
CA ASN A 366 9.51 -9.12 -4.43
C ASN A 366 10.85 -9.04 -3.65
N ASN A 367 11.97 -9.23 -4.35
CA ASN A 367 13.28 -9.28 -3.72
C ASN A 367 13.67 -7.91 -3.15
N GLY A 368 14.04 -7.87 -1.86
CA GLY A 368 14.48 -6.65 -1.17
C GLY A 368 15.60 -5.87 -1.88
N LYS A 369 16.46 -6.55 -2.65
CA LYS A 369 17.52 -5.91 -3.44
C LYS A 369 16.97 -5.09 -4.61
N ASP A 370 15.88 -5.53 -5.23
CA ASP A 370 15.28 -4.86 -6.39
C ASP A 370 14.69 -3.51 -6.02
N TYR A 371 14.09 -3.41 -4.83
CA TYR A 371 13.63 -2.14 -4.27
C TYR A 371 14.75 -1.13 -4.01
N ARG A 372 16.02 -1.54 -4.08
CA ARG A 372 17.20 -0.64 -4.01
C ARG A 372 17.75 -0.27 -5.39
N ARG A 373 17.25 -0.85 -6.48
CA ARG A 373 17.78 -0.65 -7.85
C ARG A 373 17.15 0.52 -8.60
N PHE A 374 16.09 1.13 -8.06
CA PHE A 374 15.43 2.27 -8.69
C PHE A 374 15.14 3.43 -7.74
N PHE A 375 14.90 4.59 -8.36
CA PHE A 375 14.87 5.88 -7.70
C PHE A 375 13.68 6.70 -8.20
N HIS A 376 13.21 7.56 -7.31
CA HIS A 376 12.16 8.53 -7.53
C HIS A 376 12.73 9.94 -7.59
N ARG A 377 12.11 10.80 -8.40
CA ARG A 377 12.30 12.25 -8.36
C ARG A 377 11.16 12.85 -7.56
N CYS A 378 11.49 13.66 -6.56
CA CYS A 378 10.48 14.30 -5.73
C CYS A 378 10.90 15.71 -5.35
N VAL A 379 9.95 16.45 -4.77
CA VAL A 379 10.19 17.77 -4.17
C VAL A 379 9.98 17.63 -2.67
N GLN A 380 10.98 18.06 -1.89
CA GLN A 380 10.94 18.10 -0.42
C GLN A 380 11.37 19.50 0.01
N ASP A 381 10.54 20.18 0.81
CA ASP A 381 10.77 21.58 1.22
C ASP A 381 11.13 22.53 0.05
N GLY A 382 10.44 22.38 -1.07
CA GLY A 382 10.66 23.18 -2.28
C GLY A 382 11.95 22.87 -3.05
N LYS A 383 12.68 21.81 -2.69
CA LYS A 383 13.90 21.36 -3.37
C LYS A 383 13.65 20.06 -4.12
N GLU A 384 14.04 20.02 -5.39
CA GLU A 384 14.08 18.79 -6.15
C GLU A 384 15.18 17.88 -5.61
N MET A 385 14.88 16.59 -5.47
CA MET A 385 15.84 15.58 -5.07
C MET A 385 15.51 14.22 -5.68
N GLN A 386 16.51 13.33 -5.63
CA GLN A 386 16.35 11.93 -5.98
C GLN A 386 16.41 11.10 -4.71
N VAL A 387 15.49 10.14 -4.55
CA VAL A 387 15.44 9.24 -3.41
C VAL A 387 15.38 7.79 -3.88
N ASN A 388 16.07 6.90 -3.19
CA ASN A 388 16.03 5.48 -3.47
C ASN A 388 14.68 4.90 -3.05
N HIS A 389 14.06 4.09 -3.90
CA HIS A 389 12.73 3.53 -3.62
C HIS A 389 12.67 2.81 -2.27
N GLY A 390 13.67 2.02 -1.90
CA GLY A 390 13.66 1.29 -0.63
C GLY A 390 13.65 2.17 0.64
N ASP A 391 13.96 3.47 0.52
CA ASP A 391 13.82 4.43 1.63
C ASP A 391 12.41 5.01 1.74
N VAL A 392 11.61 4.94 0.68
CA VAL A 392 10.26 5.52 0.57
C VAL A 392 9.21 4.51 0.06
N HIS A 393 9.52 3.22 0.16
CA HIS A 393 8.79 2.12 -0.46
C HIS A 393 7.30 2.13 -0.11
N ASN A 394 6.97 2.36 1.17
CA ASN A 394 5.60 2.32 1.65
C ASN A 394 4.72 3.47 1.09
N LEU A 395 5.31 4.47 0.44
CA LEU A 395 4.57 5.58 -0.19
C LEU A 395 4.13 5.28 -1.62
N TYR A 396 4.58 4.18 -2.25
CA TYR A 396 4.32 3.94 -3.67
C TYR A 396 2.83 3.75 -3.96
N GLY A 397 2.19 2.77 -3.30
CA GLY A 397 0.75 2.52 -3.44
C GLY A 397 -0.11 3.69 -2.98
N PHE A 398 0.31 4.40 -1.92
CA PHE A 398 -0.31 5.66 -1.53
C PHE A 398 -0.29 6.67 -2.69
N ASN A 399 0.86 6.93 -3.29
CA ASN A 399 0.96 7.98 -4.29
C ASN A 399 0.37 7.60 -5.66
N MET A 400 0.32 6.30 -6.01
CA MET A 400 -0.50 5.80 -7.12
C MET A 400 -1.98 6.13 -6.88
N THR A 401 -2.46 5.82 -5.69
CA THR A 401 -3.86 6.00 -5.32
C THR A 401 -4.21 7.47 -5.05
N ARG A 402 -3.24 8.32 -4.75
CA ARG A 402 -3.39 9.78 -4.74
C ARG A 402 -3.49 10.35 -6.15
N ALA A 403 -2.73 9.81 -7.12
CA ALA A 403 -2.75 10.26 -8.50
C ALA A 403 -4.15 10.12 -9.13
N ALA A 404 -4.85 9.00 -8.87
CA ALA A 404 -6.18 8.72 -9.41
C ALA A 404 -7.23 9.82 -9.10
N PRO A 405 -7.57 10.15 -7.84
CA PRO A 405 -8.55 11.17 -7.51
C PRO A 405 -8.08 12.60 -7.85
N GLU A 406 -6.78 12.89 -7.83
CA GLU A 406 -6.25 14.17 -8.34
C GLU A 406 -6.58 14.33 -9.82
N GLY A 407 -6.38 13.27 -10.62
CA GLY A 407 -6.78 13.25 -12.04
C GLY A 407 -8.29 13.23 -12.25
N LEU A 408 -9.03 12.43 -11.49
CA LEU A 408 -10.50 12.34 -11.59
C LEU A 408 -11.18 13.66 -11.22
N ALA A 409 -10.61 14.44 -10.27
CA ALA A 409 -11.09 15.77 -9.96
C ALA A 409 -10.89 16.77 -11.12
N GLU A 410 -9.85 16.58 -11.96
CA GLU A 410 -9.70 17.35 -13.21
C GLU A 410 -10.64 16.85 -14.33
N ILE A 411 -11.01 15.57 -14.31
CA ILE A 411 -11.89 14.94 -15.31
C ILE A 411 -13.36 15.30 -15.05
N ASP A 412 -13.85 15.07 -13.82
CA ASP A 412 -15.21 15.38 -13.38
C ASP A 412 -15.22 15.75 -11.88
N PRO A 413 -15.07 17.05 -11.55
CA PRO A 413 -15.02 17.52 -10.16
C PRO A 413 -16.36 17.36 -9.40
N SER A 414 -17.46 17.11 -10.12
CA SER A 414 -18.79 17.00 -9.51
C SER A 414 -19.11 15.60 -8.99
N LYS A 415 -18.27 14.60 -9.33
CA LYS A 415 -18.55 13.19 -9.15
C LYS A 415 -17.63 12.54 -8.12
N ARG A 416 -18.22 11.71 -7.27
CA ARG A 416 -17.47 10.76 -6.43
C ARG A 416 -17.35 9.43 -7.17
N PHE A 417 -16.12 8.94 -7.26
CA PHE A 417 -15.81 7.63 -7.84
C PHE A 417 -15.57 6.61 -6.72
N LEU A 418 -15.92 5.35 -6.96
CA LEU A 418 -15.43 4.25 -6.12
C LEU A 418 -13.92 4.10 -6.36
N LEU A 419 -13.12 4.11 -5.30
CA LEU A 419 -11.69 3.85 -5.40
C LEU A 419 -11.21 3.14 -4.14
N PHE A 420 -10.43 2.09 -4.35
CA PHE A 420 -9.72 1.41 -3.28
C PHE A 420 -8.41 0.80 -3.80
N SER A 421 -7.46 0.55 -2.90
CA SER A 421 -6.07 0.20 -3.22
C SER A 421 -5.62 -1.03 -2.44
N ARG A 422 -4.67 -1.80 -2.98
CA ARG A 422 -4.07 -2.92 -2.26
C ARG A 422 -3.08 -2.43 -1.22
N ALA A 423 -1.99 -1.81 -1.68
CA ALA A 423 -1.00 -1.23 -0.81
C ALA A 423 -1.43 0.16 -0.33
N SER A 424 -1.09 0.48 0.91
CA SER A 424 -1.45 1.75 1.52
C SER A 424 -0.51 2.13 2.66
N CYS A 425 -0.45 3.43 2.94
CA CYS A 425 0.04 3.94 4.21
C CYS A 425 -0.90 5.04 4.72
N ILE A 426 -0.70 5.46 5.97
CA ILE A 426 -1.46 6.57 6.56
C ILE A 426 -1.27 7.83 5.69
N GLY A 427 -2.35 8.57 5.45
CA GLY A 427 -2.45 9.59 4.40
C GLY A 427 -3.28 9.15 3.20
N MET A 428 -3.10 7.93 2.70
CA MET A 428 -3.87 7.42 1.55
C MET A 428 -5.38 7.33 1.82
N HIS A 429 -5.77 7.10 3.07
CA HIS A 429 -7.17 7.03 3.51
C HIS A 429 -8.03 8.25 3.14
N ARG A 430 -7.44 9.41 2.80
CA ARG A 430 -8.17 10.59 2.29
C ARG A 430 -8.65 10.43 0.84
N TYR A 431 -7.98 9.56 0.09
CA TYR A 431 -8.10 9.41 -1.36
C TYR A 431 -8.93 8.18 -1.75
N ALA A 432 -8.83 7.09 -0.97
CA ALA A 432 -9.47 5.81 -1.28
C ALA A 432 -9.65 4.91 -0.04
N GLY A 433 -10.43 3.84 -0.20
CA GLY A 433 -10.44 2.70 0.73
C GLY A 433 -9.30 1.70 0.44
N ILE A 434 -9.33 0.56 1.14
CA ILE A 434 -8.52 -0.63 0.81
C ILE A 434 -9.39 -1.88 0.83
N TRP A 435 -8.92 -2.93 0.17
CA TRP A 435 -9.34 -4.30 0.48
C TRP A 435 -8.21 -5.02 1.21
N THR A 436 -8.51 -6.10 1.90
CA THR A 436 -7.54 -6.79 2.76
C THR A 436 -6.59 -7.73 2.02
N GLY A 437 -6.64 -7.72 0.68
CA GLY A 437 -5.76 -8.48 -0.21
C GLY A 437 -6.19 -9.94 -0.39
N ASP A 438 -5.21 -10.78 -0.72
CA ASP A 438 -5.43 -12.16 -1.16
C ASP A 438 -5.64 -13.11 0.01
N ASN A 439 -6.80 -12.97 0.66
CA ASN A 439 -7.20 -13.93 1.66
C ASN A 439 -7.50 -15.31 1.01
N CYS A 440 -7.27 -16.37 1.77
CA CYS A 440 -7.68 -17.73 1.42
C CYS A 440 -9.10 -18.03 1.89
N SER A 441 -9.75 -19.03 1.29
CA SER A 441 -11.02 -19.61 1.75
C SER A 441 -10.85 -20.43 3.05
N TRP A 442 -10.36 -19.79 4.10
CA TRP A 442 -10.09 -20.38 5.42
C TRP A 442 -10.99 -19.76 6.48
N TRP A 443 -11.52 -20.59 7.39
CA TRP A 443 -12.32 -20.10 8.53
C TRP A 443 -11.57 -19.09 9.40
N SER A 444 -10.26 -19.25 9.54
CA SER A 444 -9.39 -18.33 10.28
C SER A 444 -9.38 -16.92 9.66
N HIS A 445 -9.55 -16.81 8.34
CA HIS A 445 -9.53 -15.51 7.68
C HIS A 445 -10.78 -14.69 7.99
N LEU A 446 -11.95 -15.30 8.17
CA LEU A 446 -13.13 -14.56 8.66
C LEU A 446 -12.86 -13.84 9.99
N ARG A 447 -12.13 -14.50 10.91
CA ARG A 447 -11.71 -13.89 12.18
C ARG A 447 -10.62 -12.84 11.99
N LEU A 448 -9.69 -13.07 11.07
CA LEU A 448 -8.63 -12.12 10.72
C LEU A 448 -9.25 -10.81 10.22
N GLU A 449 -10.16 -10.88 9.25
CA GLU A 449 -10.88 -9.73 8.70
C GLU A 449 -11.58 -8.92 9.80
N LEU A 450 -12.36 -9.60 10.65
CA LEU A 450 -13.06 -8.97 11.76
C LEU A 450 -12.11 -8.26 12.73
N SER A 451 -10.91 -8.80 12.92
CA SER A 451 -9.88 -8.22 13.80
C SER A 451 -9.14 -7.05 13.17
N MET A 452 -9.05 -6.99 11.83
CA MET A 452 -8.44 -5.87 11.10
C MET A 452 -9.35 -4.64 11.05
N LEU A 453 -10.67 -4.82 10.94
CA LEU A 453 -11.63 -3.73 10.82
C LEU A 453 -11.44 -2.60 11.86
N PRO A 454 -11.40 -2.85 13.18
CA PRO A 454 -11.19 -1.79 14.16
C PRO A 454 -9.77 -1.21 14.15
N GLY A 455 -8.78 -1.94 13.64
CA GLY A 455 -7.43 -1.40 13.46
C GLY A 455 -7.35 -0.43 12.28
N LEU A 456 -8.16 -0.65 11.25
CA LEU A 456 -8.27 0.19 10.05
C LEU A 456 -9.10 1.46 10.26
N ASN A 457 -10.07 1.42 11.16
CA ASN A 457 -10.89 2.59 11.53
C ASN A 457 -10.12 3.54 12.45
#